data_AF-A0A5C4NHA7-F1
#
_entry.id   AF-A0A5C4NHA7-F1
#
_cell.length_a   1.000
_cell.length_b   1.000
_cell.length_c   1.000
_cell.angle_alpha   90.00
_cell.angle_beta   90.00
_cell.angle_gamma   90.00
#
_symmetry.space_group_name_H-M   'P 1'
#
loop_
_entity.id
_entity.type
_entity.pdbx_description
1 polymer ?
#
loop_
_entity_poly.entity_id
_entity_poly.type
_entity_poly.pdbx_seq_one_letter_code
_entity_poly.pdbx_strand_id
1 'polypeptide(L)' 'MPASGSEMLVKAVILFLCAMAVIAWVGGLLGRLRLPGPKREAFCPSCGRPRIGKGSCPCGRA' A
#
# COMPACT_ATOMS: atom_id res chain seq x y z
N MET A 1 24.85 33.27 26.67
CA MET A 1 24.35 33.19 25.28
C MET A 1 22.85 32.95 25.36
N PRO A 2 21.98 33.91 25.03
CA PRO A 2 20.55 33.75 25.28
C PRO A 2 20.00 32.68 24.34
N ALA A 3 19.58 31.55 24.91
CA ALA A 3 18.83 30.51 24.22
C ALA A 3 17.46 31.09 23.85
N SER A 4 17.36 31.62 22.64
CA SER A 4 16.11 32.13 22.09
C SER A 4 15.13 30.96 22.01
N GLY A 5 13.91 31.13 22.56
CA GLY A 5 12.87 30.10 22.50
C GLY A 5 12.54 29.61 21.07
N SER A 6 12.92 30.39 20.06
CA SER A 6 12.86 30.02 18.64
C SER A 6 13.77 28.83 18.28
N GLU A 7 14.93 28.63 18.93
CA GLU A 7 15.82 27.52 18.62
C GLU A 7 15.18 26.17 18.95
N MET A 8 14.50 26.07 20.09
CA MET A 8 13.86 24.82 20.52
C MET A 8 12.67 24.46 19.63
N LEU A 9 11.89 25.46 19.20
CA LEU A 9 10.75 25.25 18.31
C LEU A 9 11.22 24.84 16.90
N VAL A 10 12.23 25.52 16.36
CA VAL A 10 12.82 25.16 15.05
C VAL A 10 13.39 23.75 15.08
N LYS A 11 14.11 23.36 16.14
CA LYS A 11 14.62 21.99 16.30
C LYS A 11 13.51 20.95 16.34
N ALA A 12 12.42 21.22 17.05
CA ALA A 12 11.28 20.31 17.14
C ALA A 12 10.59 20.12 15.78
N VAL A 13 10.37 21.21 15.03
CA VAL A 13 9.78 21.16 13.68
C VAL A 13 10.68 20.37 12.73
N ILE A 14 11.99 20.64 12.73
CA ILE A 14 12.95 19.93 11.89
C ILE A 14 12.99 18.43 12.22
N LEU A 15 13.04 18.06 13.51
CA LEU A 15 13.02 16.66 13.93
C LEU A 15 11.75 15.94 13.48
N PHE A 16 10.59 16.58 13.60
CA PHE A 16 9.31 16.02 13.16
C PHE A 16 9.25 15.79 11.65
N LEU A 17 9.70 16.78 10.86
CA LEU A 17 9.75 16.68 9.40
C LEU A 17 10.71 15.57 8.94
N CYS A 18 11.90 15.50 9.54
CA CYS A 18 12.85 14.43 9.26
C CYS A 18 12.27 13.04 9.61
N ALA A 19 11.60 12.90 10.75
CA ALA A 19 10.98 11.64 11.15
C ALA A 19 9.93 11.17 10.14
N MET A 20 9.03 12.06 9.69
CA MET A 20 8.02 11.73 8.68
C MET A 20 8.64 11.35 7.32
N ALA A 21 9.68 12.07 6.89
CA ALA A 21 10.40 11.76 5.66
C ALA A 21 11.04 10.36 5.72
N VAL A 22 11.67 10.00 6.84
CA VAL A 22 12.28 8.68 7.06
C VAL A 22 11.21 7.59 7.08
N ILE A 23 10.09 7.80 7.79
CA ILE A 23 8.97 6.85 7.82
C ILE A 23 8.39 6.64 6.41
N ALA A 24 8.23 7.69 5.61
CA ALA A 24 7.74 7.56 4.23
C ALA A 24 8.75 6.85 3.32
N TRP A 25 10.05 7.11 3.51
CA TRP A 25 11.11 6.48 2.73
C TRP A 25 11.24 4.99 3.04
N VAL A 26 11.25 4.63 4.32
CA VAL A 26 11.29 3.23 4.81
C VAL A 26 9.97 2.53 4.54
N GLY A 27 8.85 3.19 4.84
CA GLY A 27 7.50 2.69 4.59
C GLY A 27 7.19 2.52 3.11
N GLY A 28 7.84 3.27 2.22
CA GLY A 28 7.80 3.06 0.77
C GLY A 28 8.42 1.73 0.36
N LEU A 29 9.46 1.26 1.05
CA LEU A 29 10.08 -0.04 0.77
C LEU A 29 9.18 -1.21 1.22
N LEU A 30 8.46 -1.05 2.33
CA LEU A 30 7.51 -2.06 2.85
C LEU A 30 6.11 -1.98 2.21
N GLY A 31 5.68 -0.80 1.77
CA GLY A 31 4.37 -0.51 1.20
C GLY A 31 4.27 -0.76 -0.32
N ARG A 32 5.39 -0.94 -1.01
CA ARG A 32 5.44 -1.38 -2.42
C ARG A 32 5.04 -2.84 -2.60
N LEU A 33 4.76 -3.55 -1.51
CA LEU A 33 4.01 -4.80 -1.50
C LEU A 33 2.49 -4.56 -1.33
N ARG A 34 1.95 -3.47 -1.90
CA ARG A 34 0.59 -3.51 -2.46
C ARG A 34 0.64 -4.44 -3.67
N LEU A 35 0.80 -5.74 -3.41
CA LEU A 35 0.60 -6.80 -4.38
C LEU A 35 -0.72 -6.47 -5.09
N PRO A 36 -0.70 -6.15 -6.40
CA PRO A 36 -1.91 -6.26 -7.20
C PRO A 36 -2.21 -7.75 -7.21
N GLY A 37 -2.94 -8.21 -6.18
CA GLY A 37 -3.39 -9.59 -6.10
C GLY A 37 -4.09 -9.91 -7.42
N PRO A 38 -3.87 -11.10 -8.00
CA PRO A 38 -4.48 -11.46 -9.27
C PRO A 38 -5.97 -11.21 -9.12
N LYS A 39 -6.50 -10.28 -9.93
CA LYS A 39 -7.94 -10.04 -10.04
C LYS A 39 -8.52 -11.38 -10.44
N ARG A 40 -9.04 -12.12 -9.47
CA ARG A 40 -9.78 -13.34 -9.75
C ARG A 40 -10.92 -12.90 -10.62
N GLU A 41 -10.88 -13.33 -11.88
CA GLU A 41 -11.86 -13.02 -12.88
C GLU A 41 -13.21 -13.45 -12.29
N ALA A 42 -14.09 -12.48 -12.02
CA ALA A 42 -15.40 -12.78 -11.46
C ALA A 42 -16.21 -13.68 -12.40
N PHE A 43 -15.84 -13.72 -13.69
CA PHE A 43 -16.49 -14.46 -14.75
C PHE A 43 -15.48 -15.37 -15.49
N CYS A 44 -15.97 -16.50 -16.00
CA CYS A 44 -15.19 -17.40 -16.83
C CYS A 44 -15.01 -16.81 -18.25
N PRO A 45 -13.78 -16.68 -18.77
CA PRO A 45 -13.52 -16.09 -20.09
C PRO A 45 -14.08 -16.93 -21.24
N SER A 46 -14.30 -18.24 -21.03
CA SER A 46 -14.81 -19.16 -22.06
C SER A 46 -16.33 -19.09 -22.25
N CYS A 47 -17.10 -18.77 -21.20
CA CYS A 47 -18.57 -18.84 -21.25
C CYS A 47 -19.29 -17.63 -20.64
N GLY A 48 -18.56 -16.70 -20.04
CA GLY A 48 -19.13 -15.51 -19.39
C GLY A 48 -19.91 -15.78 -18.10
N ARG A 49 -19.97 -17.01 -17.57
CA ARG A 49 -20.61 -17.28 -16.27
C ARG A 49 -19.78 -16.77 -15.10
N PRO A 50 -20.41 -16.29 -14.02
CA PRO A 50 -19.70 -15.98 -12.79
C PRO A 50 -19.04 -17.24 -12.21
N ARG A 51 -17.76 -17.13 -11.79
CA ARG A 51 -17.03 -18.20 -11.10
C ARG A 51 -17.53 -18.29 -9.66
N ILE A 52 -18.45 -19.23 -9.40
CA ILE A 52 -19.03 -19.46 -8.08
C ILE A 52 -18.12 -20.43 -7.31
N GLY A 53 -17.41 -19.92 -6.32
CA GLY A 53 -16.50 -20.72 -5.46
C GLY A 53 -15.19 -21.12 -6.14
N LYS A 54 -14.46 -22.06 -5.53
CA LYS A 54 -13.16 -22.58 -6.00
C LYS A 54 -13.28 -23.73 -7.01
N GLY A 55 -14.51 -24.03 -7.45
CA GLY A 55 -14.79 -25.10 -8.41
C GLY A 55 -14.44 -24.71 -9.85
N SER A 56 -14.13 -25.70 -10.67
CA SER A 56 -14.01 -25.54 -12.12
C SER A 56 -15.33 -25.02 -12.70
N CYS A 57 -15.25 -24.17 -13.72
CA CYS A 57 -16.44 -23.73 -14.45
C CYS A 57 -17.22 -24.95 -14.97
N PRO A 58 -18.56 -25.00 -14.81
CA PRO A 58 -19.38 -26.09 -15.34
C PRO A 58 -19.33 -26.21 -16.87
N CYS A 59 -18.73 -25.22 -17.55
CA CYS A 59 -18.48 -25.22 -18.97
C CYS A 59 -17.34 -26.17 -19.42
N GLY A 60 -16.63 -26.82 -18.49
CA GLY A 60 -15.55 -27.77 -18.78
C GLY A 60 -14.30 -27.16 -19.42
N ARG A 61 -14.33 -25.85 -19.71
CA ARG A 61 -13.21 -25.05 -20.22
C ARG A 61 -12.69 -24.16 -19.10
N ALA A 62 -11.41 -24.32 -18.79
CA ALA A 62 -10.72 -23.56 -17.76
C ALA A 62 -10.21 -22.24 -18.32
#